data_AF-A0A257GV00-F1
#
_entry.id   AF-A0A257GV00-F1
#
_cell.length_a   1.000
_cell.length_b   1.000
_cell.length_c   1.000
_cell.angle_alpha   90.00
_cell.angle_beta   90.00
_cell.angle_gamma   90.00
#
_symmetry.space_group_name_H-M   'P 1'
#
loop_
_entity.id
_entity.type
_entity.pdbx_description
1 polymer ?
#
loop_
_entity_poly.entity_id
_entity_poly.type
_entity_poly.pdbx_seq_one_letter_code
_entity_poly.pdbx_strand_id
1 'polypeptide(L)'
;AGIHINWFNTFQFAHAYAQGEGMKHYTEMVQEPEFAARDKGYTFVSHQQEVGVGYFDDVTTVIQGGTSSVKALTGSTEEEQFH
;
A
#
# COMPACT_ATOMS: atom_id res chain seq x y z
N ALA A 1 6.27 15.97 16.70
CA ALA A 1 5.50 14.70 16.73
C ALA A 1 5.98 13.70 15.67
N GLY A 2 5.98 14.04 14.37
CA GLY A 2 6.24 13.09 13.27
C GLY A 2 7.52 12.24 13.37
N ILE A 3 8.68 12.84 13.63
CA ILE A 3 9.96 12.09 13.74
C ILE A 3 9.91 11.04 14.87
N HIS A 4 9.34 11.40 16.03
CA HIS A 4 9.25 10.46 17.15
C HIS A 4 8.34 9.28 16.81
N ILE A 5 7.17 9.53 16.19
CA ILE A 5 6.22 8.47 15.82
C ILE A 5 6.83 7.54 14.77
N ASN A 6 7.43 8.12 13.72
CA ASN A 6 8.05 7.34 12.65
C ASN A 6 9.19 6.45 13.20
N TRP A 7 10.16 7.04 13.90
CA TRP A 7 11.31 6.28 14.39
C TRP A 7 10.96 5.26 15.45
N PHE A 8 10.03 5.58 16.37
CA PHE A 8 9.61 4.65 17.40
C PHE A 8 8.87 3.44 16.80
N ASN A 9 7.90 3.66 15.91
CA ASN A 9 7.15 2.57 15.27
C ASN A 9 8.07 1.72 14.38
N THR A 10 8.98 2.36 13.64
CA THR A 10 9.98 1.65 12.80
C THR A 10 10.91 0.79 13.66
N PHE A 11 11.39 1.31 14.79
CA PHE A 11 12.22 0.53 15.72
C PHE A 11 11.47 -0.66 16.30
N GLN A 12 10.22 -0.47 16.75
CA GLN A 12 9.41 -1.57 17.28
C GLN A 12 9.20 -2.68 16.25
N PHE A 13 8.85 -2.31 15.00
CA PHE A 13 8.72 -3.26 13.91
C PHE A 13 10.03 -4.00 13.64
N ALA A 14 11.14 -3.28 13.45
CA ALA A 14 12.44 -3.89 13.14
C ALA A 14 12.93 -4.84 14.25
N HIS A 15 12.74 -4.46 15.51
CA HIS A 15 13.10 -5.29 16.66
C HIS A 15 12.28 -6.59 16.69
N ALA A 16 10.96 -6.51 16.52
CA ALA A 16 10.08 -7.67 16.46
C ALA A 16 10.43 -8.58 15.27
N TYR A 17 10.56 -7.99 14.07
CA TYR A 17 10.90 -8.72 12.85
C TYR A 17 12.19 -9.54 12.99
N ALA A 18 13.19 -9.02 13.70
CA ALA A 18 14.48 -9.67 13.92
C ALA A 18 14.44 -10.87 14.89
N GLN A 19 13.35 -11.10 15.64
CA GLN A 19 13.26 -12.20 16.63
C GLN A 19 12.96 -13.59 16.01
N GLY A 20 12.87 -13.70 14.69
CA GLY A 20 12.72 -14.98 13.98
C GLY A 20 11.34 -15.27 13.40
N GLU A 21 10.34 -14.42 13.66
CA GLU A 21 8.98 -14.51 13.11
C GLU A 21 8.68 -13.34 12.16
N GLY A 22 9.66 -12.93 11.35
CA GLY A 22 9.65 -11.69 10.55
C GLY A 22 8.32 -11.38 9.86
N MET A 23 7.85 -12.26 8.96
CA MET A 23 6.63 -12.00 8.20
C MET A 23 5.35 -12.01 9.06
N LYS A 24 5.30 -12.80 10.13
CA LYS A 24 4.17 -12.76 11.07
C LYS A 24 4.06 -11.38 11.71
N HIS A 25 5.18 -10.80 12.12
CA HIS A 25 5.19 -9.44 12.68
C HIS A 25 4.87 -8.36 11.65
N TYR A 26 5.23 -8.54 10.38
CA TYR A 26 4.76 -7.64 9.33
C TYR A 26 3.23 -7.69 9.20
N THR A 27 2.63 -8.89 9.13
CA THR A 27 1.17 -9.04 9.06
C THR A 27 0.48 -8.45 10.29
N GLU A 28 0.92 -8.81 11.50
CA GLU A 28 0.27 -8.40 12.76
C GLU A 28 0.44 -6.91 13.10
N MET A 29 1.61 -6.33 12.82
CA MET A 29 1.95 -4.97 13.27
C MET A 29 1.73 -3.89 12.19
N VAL A 30 1.70 -4.27 10.92
CA VAL A 30 1.59 -3.32 9.81
C VAL A 30 0.33 -3.60 9.00
N GLN A 31 0.27 -4.75 8.33
CA GLN A 31 -0.76 -5.00 7.31
C GLN A 31 -2.19 -5.13 7.86
N GLU A 32 -2.42 -5.97 8.87
CA GLU A 32 -3.76 -6.12 9.48
C GLU A 32 -4.26 -4.82 10.14
N PRO A 33 -3.42 -4.05 10.86
CA PRO A 33 -3.80 -2.71 11.31
C PRO A 33 -4.17 -1.75 10.18
N GLU A 34 -3.46 -1.78 9.04
CA GLU A 34 -3.79 -0.95 7.86
C GLU A 34 -5.15 -1.34 7.26
N PHE A 35 -5.44 -2.65 7.13
CA PHE A 35 -6.76 -3.12 6.69
C PHE A 35 -7.86 -2.69 7.67
N ALA A 36 -7.67 -2.90 8.98
CA ALA A 36 -8.64 -2.51 9.99
C ALA A 36 -8.85 -0.98 10.09
N ALA A 37 -7.85 -0.18 9.71
CA ALA A 37 -7.96 1.27 9.66
C ALA A 37 -8.77 1.76 8.44
N ARG A 38 -9.02 0.92 7.44
CA ARG A 38 -9.85 1.27 6.28
C ARG A 38 -11.26 1.70 6.68
N ASP A 39 -11.87 1.04 7.66
CA ASP A 39 -13.18 1.42 8.21
C ASP A 39 -13.19 2.82 8.85
N LYS A 40 -12.01 3.38 9.14
CA LYS A 40 -11.82 4.72 9.69
C LYS A 40 -11.37 5.73 8.62
N GLY A 41 -11.32 5.34 7.35
CA GLY A 41 -10.93 6.19 6.23
C GLY A 41 -9.44 6.12 5.85
N TYR A 42 -8.68 5.13 6.33
CA TYR A 42 -7.30 4.92 5.87
C TYR A 42 -7.28 4.27 4.48
N THR A 43 -6.52 4.84 3.55
CA THR A 43 -6.53 4.41 2.14
C THR A 43 -5.21 3.85 1.64
N PHE A 44 -4.09 4.10 2.34
CA PHE A 44 -2.75 3.68 1.90
C PHE A 44 -2.54 2.16 1.88
N VAL A 45 -3.45 1.38 2.48
CA VAL A 45 -3.50 -0.08 2.32
C VAL A 45 -3.53 -0.50 0.84
N SER A 46 -4.14 0.34 -0.02
CA SER A 46 -4.07 0.26 -1.49
C SER A 46 -3.05 1.28 -1.99
N HIS A 47 -1.76 0.96 -1.80
CA HIS A 47 -0.67 1.92 -1.99
C HIS A 47 -0.48 2.34 -3.45
N GLN A 48 -0.78 1.48 -4.43
CA GLN A 48 -0.70 1.86 -5.85
C GLN A 48 -1.75 2.92 -6.19
N GLN A 49 -2.99 2.72 -5.73
CA GLN A 49 -4.04 3.72 -5.87
C GLN A 49 -3.66 5.04 -5.18
N GLU A 50 -3.16 4.97 -3.95
CA GLU A 50 -2.84 6.14 -3.13
C GLU A 50 -1.71 7.00 -3.72
N VAL A 51 -0.70 6.39 -4.36
CA VAL A 51 0.37 7.12 -5.06
C VAL A 51 -0.03 7.58 -6.48
N GLY A 52 -1.28 7.36 -6.88
CA GLY A 52 -1.85 7.91 -8.10
C GLY A 52 -1.65 7.06 -9.36
N VAL A 53 -1.39 5.75 -9.25
CA VAL A 53 -1.22 4.89 -10.43
C VAL A 53 -2.44 4.97 -11.37
N GLY A 54 -3.66 4.96 -10.82
CA GLY A 54 -4.88 5.12 -11.62
C GLY A 54 -4.98 6.45 -12.36
N TYR A 55 -4.52 7.54 -11.73
CA TYR A 55 -4.46 8.85 -12.38
C TYR A 55 -3.52 8.83 -13.59
N PHE A 56 -2.34 8.19 -13.47
CA PHE A 56 -1.40 8.10 -14.59
C PHE A 56 -1.86 7.11 -15.69
N ASP A 57 -2.63 6.07 -15.33
CA ASP A 57 -3.30 5.21 -16.31
C ASP A 57 -4.34 5.98 -17.13
N ASP A 58 -5.12 6.87 -16.51
CA ASP A 58 -6.07 7.74 -17.20
C ASP A 58 -5.36 8.74 -18.12
N VAL A 59 -4.29 9.37 -17.65
CA VAL A 59 -3.45 10.26 -18.47
C VAL A 59 -2.91 9.52 -19.69
N THR A 60 -2.38 8.30 -19.49
CA THR A 60 -1.89 7.46 -20.59
C THR A 60 -3.00 7.11 -21.58
N THR A 61 -4.18 6.77 -21.08
CA THR A 61 -5.36 6.46 -21.91
C THR A 61 -5.75 7.65 -22.80
N VAL A 62 -5.78 8.86 -22.23
CA VAL A 62 -6.10 10.08 -22.98
C VAL A 62 -5.04 10.37 -24.05
N ILE A 63 -3.76 10.27 -23.70
CA ILE A 63 -2.64 10.49 -24.64
C ILE A 63 -2.69 9.51 -25.82
N GLN A 64 -3.07 8.25 -25.57
CA GLN A 64 -3.11 7.20 -26.58
C GLN A 64 -4.45 7.12 -27.33
N GLY A 65 -5.32 8.13 -27.21
CA GLY A 65 -6.57 8.20 -27.97
C GLY A 65 -7.62 7.19 -27.53
N GLY A 66 -7.63 6.81 -26.25
CA GLY A 66 -8.66 5.96 -25.64
C GLY A 66 -8.29 4.49 -25.49
N THR A 67 -7.15 4.04 -26.02
CA THR A 67 -6.69 2.65 -25.92
C THR A 67 -5.22 2.58 -25.52
N SER A 68 -4.96 1.94 -24.38
CA SER A 68 -3.60 1.68 -23.87
C SER A 68 -3.45 0.21 -23.52
N SER A 69 -2.37 -0.42 -23.99
CA SER A 69 -2.01 -1.81 -23.66
C SER A 69 -1.00 -1.91 -22.50
N VAL A 70 -0.65 -0.79 -21.86
CA VAL A 70 0.43 -0.70 -20.86
C VAL A 70 -0.01 0.01 -19.58
N LYS A 71 -1.28 -0.13 -19.21
CA LYS A 71 -1.81 0.34 -17.92
C LYS A 71 -1.24 -0.49 -16.77
N ALA A 72 -1.06 0.13 -15.61
CA ALA A 72 -0.40 -0.45 -14.47
C ALA A 72 -1.35 -1.02 -13.40
N LEU A 73 -2.59 -0.49 -13.26
CA LEU A 73 -3.55 -1.01 -12.28
C LEU A 73 -4.21 -2.32 -12.71
N THR A 74 -4.59 -2.42 -13.99
CA THR A 74 -5.28 -3.61 -14.52
C THR A 74 -4.35 -4.82 -14.49
N GLY A 75 -4.75 -5.88 -13.79
CA GLY A 75 -3.95 -7.09 -13.58
C GLY A 75 -2.87 -6.97 -12.50
N SER A 76 -2.92 -5.93 -11.66
CA SER A 76 -2.03 -5.80 -10.51
C SER A 76 -2.46 -6.70 -9.34
N THR A 77 -1.52 -7.11 -8.49
CA THR A 77 -1.85 -7.84 -7.25
C THR A 77 -2.72 -7.01 -6.30
N GLU A 78 -2.67 -5.68 -6.39
CA GLU A 78 -3.54 -4.80 -5.61
C GLU A 78 -5.01 -4.94 -6.03
N GLU A 79 -5.29 -4.95 -7.34
CA GLU A 79 -6.65 -5.20 -7.87
C GLU A 79 -7.19 -6.57 -7.47
N GLU A 80 -6.32 -7.59 -7.43
CA GLU A 80 -6.71 -8.98 -7.15
C GLU A 80 -6.82 -9.33 -5.66
N GLN A 81 -6.08 -8.65 -4.78
CA GLN A 81 -5.86 -9.13 -3.40
C GLN A 81 -6.22 -8.11 -2.31
N PHE A 82 -6.50 -6.85 -2.65
CA PHE A 82 -6.70 -5.77 -1.68
C PHE A 82 -8.14 -5.21 -1.76
N HIS A 83 -9.13 -6.01 -1.33
CA HIS A 83 -10.55 -5.63 -1.19
C HIS A 83 -10.88 -5.08 0.18
#